data_AF-A0A975E0N4-F1
#
_entry.id   AF-A0A975E0N4-F1
#
_cell.length_a   1.000
_cell.length_b   1.000
_cell.length_c   1.000
_cell.angle_alpha   90.00
_cell.angle_beta   90.00
_cell.angle_gamma   90.00
#
_symmetry.space_group_name_H-M   'P 1'
#
loop_
_entity.id
_entity.type
_entity.pdbx_description
1 polymer ?
#
loop_
_entity_poly.entity_id
_entity_poly.type
_entity_poly.pdbx_seq_one_letter_code
_entity_poly.pdbx_strand_id
1 'polypeptide(L)'
;MWLLVQVARGSKYFDPDSRVDNRVLICDGGELTISGRSSGDGAYRFEARRGTENFSFADFKGLAAGASLVDEFNALAQRLDAVGAPSKG
;
A
#
# COMPACT_ATOMS: atom_id res chain seq x y z
N MET A 1 -15.26 1.64 -6.06
CA MET A 1 -14.52 2.89 -5.85
C MET A 1 -13.32 2.59 -4.95
N TRP A 2 -12.16 3.16 -5.25
CA TRP A 2 -10.97 3.05 -4.40
C TRP A 2 -10.78 4.32 -3.58
N LEU A 3 -10.32 4.18 -2.35
CA LEU A 3 -9.95 5.28 -1.46
C LEU A 3 -8.48 5.13 -1.07
N LEU A 4 -7.67 6.16 -1.25
CA LEU A 4 -6.33 6.24 -0.66
C LEU A 4 -6.46 6.91 0.71
N VAL A 5 -6.10 6.19 1.76
CA VAL A 5 -6.18 6.70 3.14
C VAL A 5 -4.85 6.52 3.85
N GLN A 6 -4.55 7.39 4.82
CA GLN A 6 -3.44 7.21 5.74
C GLN A 6 -3.99 6.67 7.06
N VAL A 7 -3.43 5.57 7.55
CA VAL A 7 -3.95 4.91 8.76
C VAL A 7 -3.26 5.39 10.02
N ALA A 8 -4.04 5.53 11.09
CA ALA A 8 -3.54 5.90 12.40
C ALA A 8 -2.84 4.71 13.09
N ARG A 9 -1.92 5.04 14.02
CA ARG A 9 -1.32 4.07 14.94
C ARG A 9 -2.41 3.30 15.69
N GLY A 10 -2.30 1.98 15.75
CA GLY A 10 -3.31 1.08 16.33
C GLY A 10 -4.27 0.46 15.31
N SER A 11 -4.29 0.95 14.06
CA SER A 11 -4.94 0.24 12.96
C SER A 11 -4.26 -1.09 12.68
N LYS A 12 -5.02 -2.12 12.27
CA LYS A 12 -4.47 -3.41 11.82
C LYS A 12 -3.57 -3.31 10.58
N TYR A 13 -3.66 -2.19 9.86
CA TYR A 13 -2.85 -1.88 8.68
C TYR A 13 -1.64 -0.99 8.99
N PHE A 14 -1.53 -0.51 10.23
CA PHE A 14 -0.39 0.31 10.64
C PHE A 14 0.87 -0.56 10.71
N ASP A 15 1.94 -0.07 10.10
CA ASP A 15 3.28 -0.64 10.14
C ASP A 15 4.26 0.51 10.45
N PRO A 16 4.95 0.48 11.61
CA PRO A 16 5.92 1.52 11.96
C PRO A 16 7.09 1.60 10.97
N ASP A 17 7.38 0.51 10.25
CA ASP A 17 8.44 0.42 9.25
C ASP A 17 7.89 0.51 7.82
N SER A 18 6.64 0.99 7.68
CA SER A 18 5.99 1.16 6.37
C SER A 18 6.82 2.06 5.46
N ARG A 19 7.13 1.56 4.26
CA ARG A 19 7.78 2.34 3.20
C ARG A 19 6.80 3.21 2.41
N VAL A 20 5.51 3.12 2.71
CA VAL A 20 4.45 3.87 2.02
C VAL A 20 3.74 4.87 2.95
N ASP A 21 4.38 5.23 4.06
CA ASP A 21 3.87 6.21 5.05
C ASP A 21 2.49 5.82 5.61
N ASN A 22 2.29 4.51 5.84
CA ASN A 22 1.02 3.96 6.32
C ASN A 22 -0.18 4.31 5.42
N ARG A 23 0.07 4.51 4.12
CA ARG A 23 -1.00 4.60 3.12
C ARG A 23 -1.58 3.21 2.84
N VAL A 24 -2.89 3.17 2.70
CA VAL A 24 -3.68 1.99 2.39
C VAL A 24 -4.70 2.36 1.31
N LEU A 25 -4.89 1.48 0.35
CA LEU A 25 -5.97 1.56 -0.62
C LEU A 25 -7.12 0.67 -0.17
N ILE A 26 -8.31 1.23 -0.06
CA ILE A 26 -9.53 0.51 0.36
C ILE A 26 -10.51 0.51 -0.81
N CYS A 27 -11.00 -0.66 -1.19
CA CYS A 27 -12.11 -0.76 -2.12
C CYS A 27 -13.42 -0.58 -1.35
N ASP A 28 -14.12 0.53 -1.54
CA ASP A 28 -15.36 0.83 -0.80
C ASP A 28 -16.50 -0.20 -1.07
N GLY A 29 -16.45 -0.86 -2.23
CA GLY A 29 -17.44 -1.87 -2.63
C GLY A 29 -17.12 -3.30 -2.21
N GLY A 30 -16.04 -3.55 -1.47
CA GLY A 30 -15.68 -4.91 -1.04
C GLY A 30 -14.60 -4.95 0.05
N GLU A 31 -14.38 -6.11 0.66
CA GLU A 31 -13.38 -6.27 1.72
C GLU A 31 -11.91 -6.28 1.22
N LEU A 32 -11.67 -5.71 0.04
CA LEU A 32 -10.35 -5.70 -0.60
C LEU A 32 -9.57 -4.46 -0.17
N THR A 33 -8.40 -4.69 0.41
CA THR A 33 -7.45 -3.62 0.78
C THR A 33 -6.08 -3.89 0.21
N ILE A 34 -5.38 -2.85 -0.25
CA ILE A 34 -3.96 -2.95 -0.65
C ILE A 34 -3.12 -2.15 0.33
N SER A 35 -2.07 -2.75 0.86
CA SER A 35 -1.13 -2.11 1.79
C SER A 35 0.30 -2.52 1.47
N GLY A 36 1.27 -1.68 1.85
CA GLY A 36 2.68 -2.05 1.79
C GLY A 36 3.06 -2.97 2.95
N ARG A 37 3.83 -4.04 2.68
CA ARG A 37 4.29 -5.00 3.68
C ARG A 37 5.75 -5.37 3.44
N SER A 38 6.52 -5.47 4.52
CA SER A 38 7.82 -6.15 4.46
C SER A 38 7.63 -7.62 4.07
N SER A 39 8.45 -8.12 3.14
CA SER A 39 8.40 -9.52 2.69
C SER A 39 9.58 -10.36 3.21
N GLY A 40 10.40 -9.81 4.10
CA GLY A 40 11.66 -10.44 4.54
C GLY A 40 12.84 -10.08 3.63
N ASP A 41 14.07 -10.31 4.11
CA ASP A 41 15.33 -10.14 3.35
C ASP A 41 15.50 -8.80 2.63
N GLY A 42 15.02 -7.72 3.24
CA GLY A 42 15.08 -6.37 2.65
C GLY A 42 14.12 -6.15 1.47
N ALA A 43 13.25 -7.12 1.18
CA ALA A 43 12.20 -6.99 0.19
C ALA A 43 10.93 -6.36 0.78
N TYR A 44 10.18 -5.69 -0.08
CA TYR A 44 8.91 -5.05 0.25
C TYR A 44 7.91 -5.36 -0.85
N ARG A 45 6.62 -5.41 -0.53
CA ARG A 45 5.58 -5.67 -1.53
C ARG A 45 4.34 -4.84 -1.27
N PHE A 46 3.59 -4.60 -2.33
CA PHE A 46 2.21 -4.14 -2.23
C PHE A 46 1.33 -5.37 -2.22
N GLU A 47 0.69 -5.63 -1.08
CA GLU A 47 -0.15 -6.80 -0.85
C GLU A 47 -1.62 -6.39 -0.87
N ALA A 48 -2.39 -7.01 -1.77
CA ALA A 48 -3.84 -7.01 -1.74
C ALA A 48 -4.34 -8.13 -0.83
N ARG A 49 -5.29 -7.81 0.03
CA ARG A 49 -5.91 -8.75 0.95
C ARG A 49 -7.43 -8.71 0.83
N ARG A 50 -8.05 -9.88 0.66
CA ARG A 50 -9.50 -10.09 0.68
C ARG A 50 -9.81 -11.21 1.67
N GLY A 51 -10.32 -10.86 2.84
CA GLY A 51 -10.50 -11.82 3.93
C GLY A 51 -9.16 -12.50 4.31
N THR A 52 -9.07 -13.80 4.06
CA THR A 52 -7.86 -14.63 4.30
C THR A 52 -6.95 -14.77 3.10
N GLU A 53 -7.38 -14.34 1.92
CA GLU A 53 -6.59 -14.42 0.68
C GLU A 53 -5.66 -13.21 0.55
N ASN A 54 -4.41 -13.47 0.16
CA ASN A 54 -3.41 -12.43 -0.08
C ASN A 54 -2.82 -12.58 -1.49
N PHE A 55 -2.67 -11.46 -2.20
CA PHE A 55 -2.12 -11.40 -3.54
C PHE A 55 -1.04 -10.30 -3.60
N SER A 56 0.13 -10.61 -4.16
CA SER A 56 1.14 -9.58 -4.46
C SER A 56 0.74 -8.80 -5.70
N PHE A 57 0.64 -7.47 -5.58
CA PHE A 57 0.44 -6.55 -6.71
C PHE A 57 1.76 -6.09 -7.32
N ALA A 58 2.77 -5.90 -6.48
CA ALA A 58 4.11 -5.50 -6.87
C ALA A 58 5.10 -5.96 -5.81
N ASP A 59 6.26 -6.44 -6.25
CA ASP A 59 7.36 -6.87 -5.39
C ASP A 59 8.60 -6.02 -5.68
N PHE A 60 9.22 -5.54 -4.61
CA PHE A 60 10.39 -4.66 -4.65
C PHE A 60 11.53 -5.35 -3.90
N LYS A 61 12.64 -5.61 -4.60
CA LYS A 61 13.82 -6.30 -4.06
C LYS A 61 15.03 -5.38 -4.11
N GLY A 62 15.99 -5.61 -3.21
CA GLY A 62 17.24 -4.84 -3.18
C GLY A 62 17.03 -3.37 -2.86
N LEU A 63 15.96 -3.03 -2.13
CA LEU A 63 15.72 -1.66 -1.71
C LEU A 63 16.79 -1.24 -0.71
N ALA A 64 17.31 -0.03 -0.87
CA ALA A 64 18.14 0.59 0.17
C ALA A 64 17.39 0.65 1.51
N ALA A 65 18.14 0.64 2.61
CA ALA A 65 17.57 0.83 3.94
C ALA A 65 16.84 2.19 4.00
N GLY A 66 15.60 2.18 4.49
CA GLY A 66 14.78 3.39 4.59
C GLY A 66 14.24 3.96 3.26
N ALA A 67 14.43 3.27 2.12
CA ALA A 67 13.87 3.73 0.85
C ALA A 67 12.34 3.88 0.93
N SER A 68 11.84 5.04 0.53
CA SER A 68 10.42 5.34 0.40
C SER A 68 9.87 4.71 -0.88
N LEU A 69 8.63 4.22 -0.82
CA LEU A 69 7.84 3.73 -1.95
C LEU A 69 6.51 4.49 -2.08
N VAL A 70 6.45 5.69 -1.50
CA VAL A 70 5.25 6.52 -1.48
C VAL A 70 4.81 6.89 -2.90
N ASP A 71 5.75 7.23 -3.78
CA ASP A 71 5.43 7.65 -5.15
C ASP A 71 4.91 6.48 -5.99
N GLU A 72 5.48 5.29 -5.82
CA GLU A 72 5.01 4.06 -6.44
C GLU A 72 3.62 3.68 -5.94
N PHE A 73 3.36 3.84 -4.64
CA PHE A 73 2.04 3.57 -4.06
C PHE A 73 1.00 4.60 -4.51
N ASN A 74 1.37 5.87 -4.62
CA ASN A 74 0.55 6.94 -5.18
C ASN A 74 0.25 6.70 -6.67
N ALA A 75 1.23 6.23 -7.45
CA ALA A 75 1.03 5.86 -8.84
C ALA A 75 0.06 4.66 -8.98
N LEU A 76 0.12 3.69 -8.05
CA LEU A 76 -0.89 2.63 -7.98
C LEU A 76 -2.28 3.20 -7.66
N ALA A 77 -2.38 4.10 -6.69
CA ALA A 77 -3.64 4.77 -6.34
C ALA A 77 -4.26 5.50 -7.55
N GLN A 78 -3.44 6.22 -8.32
CA GLN A 78 -3.85 6.88 -9.56
C GLN A 78 -4.32 5.88 -10.63
N ARG A 79 -3.64 4.73 -10.79
CA ARG A 79 -4.04 3.69 -11.76
C ARG A 79 -5.37 3.03 -11.42
N LEU A 80 -5.73 3.02 -10.13
CA LEU A 80 -6.99 2.49 -9.63
C LEU A 80 -8.10 3.54 -9.56
N ASP A 81 -7.84 4.76 -10.06
CA ASP A 81 -8.72 5.92 -9.94
C ASP A 81 -9.20 6.13 -8.49
N ALA A 82 -8.27 5.99 -7.53
CA ALA A 82 -8.58 6.12 -6.12
C ALA A 82 -8.86 7.58 -5.75
N VAL A 83 -9.95 7.81 -5.03
CA VAL A 83 -10.23 9.09 -4.37
C VAL A 83 -9.13 9.37 -3.34
N GLY A 84 -8.58 10.58 -3.38
CA GLY A 84 -7.45 10.98 -2.53
C GLY A 84 -6.08 10.65 -3.11
N ALA A 85 -6.00 10.00 -4.28
CA ALA A 85 -4.74 9.90 -5.02
C ALA A 85 -4.23 11.29 -5.41
N PRO A 86 -2.91 11.56 -5.36
CA PRO A 86 -2.38 12.83 -5.85
C PRO A 86 -2.67 12.99 -7.34
N SER A 87 -2.86 14.22 -7.80
CA SER A 87 -3.03 14.51 -9.22
C SER A 87 -1.78 14.12 -10.01
N LYS A 88 -1.95 13.62 -11.24
CA LYS A 88 -0.84 13.50 -12.19
C LYS A 88 -0.42 14.93 -12.54
N GLY A 89 0.79 15.33 -12.14
CA GLY A 89 1.39 16.60 -12.55
C GLY A 89 1.65 16.64 -14.05
#